data_AF-A0A261RW64-F1
#
_entry.id   AF-A0A261RW64-F1
#
_cell.length_a   1.000
_cell.length_b   1.000
_cell.length_c   1.000
_cell.angle_alpha   90.00
_cell.angle_beta   90.00
_cell.angle_gamma   90.00
#
_symmetry.space_group_name_H-M   'P 1'
#
loop_
_entity.id
_entity.type
_entity.pdbx_description
1 polymer ?
#
loop_
_entity_poly.entity_id
_entity_poly.type
_entity_poly.pdbx_seq_one_letter_code
_entity_poly.pdbx_strand_id
1 'polypeptide(L)'
;MAVPAAHAAEAPPAPKPAPPQFVDFTEIARQAEALAAAPYKAPVSQLPDSLESLKFAGYQNVRQREDHFLWRDVPGDWLLGFYHQGMHFKTPVRINEIGPDGTREIGFDPAHFDYGGVPVDPAALKGLGYAGFKLLYPLNSPAKRNEELASFLGASYFRMMGRGQVYGISARGLALDTALASGEEFPAFREFWIRRPTPGQPALVVYALLDSPRATGAYRFDIRPGATTEVMVRMRVYLRAPVGRLGIAPLTSMYLYGANQPWPKPNYRPEIHDSDGLAIHTGGGEWLWRPLNNPRRLAVSAFAVTAPRGFGLLQRAREFSRYEDLDDRYEKRPSLWIEPVGDWGKGSVQLVEIPTRDETNDNIVAFWVPDAPPAPGQALDLSYRMSWTGDDPVRMQSALAHAAQTRRSREEIKGPDLIRRSDGSITYVIDFVGPALRGLAAAPAVEAWSDANGEIVEQSLRANDATGGQRLQLRVMQKDPTRPVELRARLAQDGAALTETWTYQVPAHDTDAK
;
A
#
# COMPACT_ATOMS: atom_id res chain seq x y z
N MET A 1 57.11 65.16 -28.68
CA MET A 1 56.10 64.68 -27.73
C MET A 1 55.54 63.37 -28.27
N ALA A 2 55.86 62.25 -27.63
CA ALA A 2 55.34 60.93 -27.98
C ALA A 2 54.33 60.51 -26.91
N VAL A 3 53.12 60.13 -27.33
CA VAL A 3 52.03 59.69 -26.45
C VAL A 3 52.29 58.23 -26.05
N PRO A 4 52.19 57.85 -24.76
CA PRO A 4 52.43 56.47 -24.34
C PRO A 4 51.22 55.58 -24.68
N ALA A 5 51.51 54.36 -25.15
CA ALA A 5 50.51 53.34 -25.39
C ALA A 5 50.01 52.75 -24.07
N ALA A 6 48.70 52.83 -23.83
CA ALA A 6 48.04 52.23 -22.69
C ALA A 6 48.06 50.69 -22.82
N HIS A 7 48.63 50.01 -21.81
CA HIS A 7 48.49 48.57 -21.66
C HIS A 7 47.05 48.25 -21.24
N ALA A 8 46.36 47.46 -22.06
CA ALA A 8 45.06 46.89 -21.71
C ALA A 8 45.26 45.86 -20.59
N ALA A 9 44.62 46.09 -19.45
CA ALA A 9 44.56 45.13 -18.36
C ALA A 9 43.69 43.94 -18.79
N GLU A 10 44.25 42.74 -18.73
CA GLU A 10 43.58 41.48 -19.04
C GLU A 10 42.50 41.20 -17.96
N ALA A 11 41.26 40.98 -18.39
CA ALA A 11 40.15 40.71 -17.49
C ALA A 11 40.38 39.38 -16.73
N PRO A 12 40.03 39.30 -15.44
CA PRO A 12 40.21 38.06 -14.68
C PRO A 12 39.41 36.91 -15.30
N PRO A 13 39.96 35.69 -15.33
CA PRO A 13 39.27 34.54 -15.93
C PRO A 13 37.95 34.29 -15.20
N ALA A 14 36.90 34.04 -15.99
CA ALA A 14 35.58 33.69 -15.46
C ALA A 14 35.69 32.51 -14.47
N PRO A 15 34.95 32.53 -13.35
CA PRO A 15 34.99 31.44 -12.38
C PRO A 15 34.65 30.13 -13.08
N LYS A 16 35.49 29.11 -12.89
CA LYS A 16 35.23 27.76 -13.38
C LYS A 16 33.86 27.31 -12.86
N PRO A 17 32.96 26.79 -13.71
CA PRO A 17 31.68 26.27 -13.25
C PRO A 17 31.93 25.21 -12.18
N ALA A 18 31.20 25.29 -11.07
CA ALA A 18 31.27 24.29 -10.01
C ALA A 18 30.99 22.90 -10.63
N PRO A 19 31.71 21.85 -10.18
CA PRO A 19 31.45 20.50 -10.68
C PRO A 19 29.97 20.14 -10.47
N PRO A 20 29.37 19.39 -11.40
CA PRO A 20 27.97 19.01 -11.31
C PRO A 20 27.69 18.28 -9.98
N GLN A 21 26.73 18.79 -9.22
CA GLN A 21 26.30 18.15 -7.98
C GLN A 21 25.35 17.00 -8.34
N PHE A 22 25.77 15.77 -8.03
CA PHE A 22 24.94 14.59 -8.15
C PHE A 22 24.38 14.23 -6.78
N VAL A 23 23.05 14.17 -6.69
CA VAL A 23 22.37 13.75 -5.47
C VAL A 23 22.28 12.22 -5.42
N ASP A 24 22.58 11.67 -4.24
CA ASP A 24 22.44 10.25 -3.95
C ASP A 24 21.72 10.03 -2.61
N PHE A 25 21.55 8.76 -2.23
CA PHE A 25 20.87 8.41 -0.97
C PHE A 25 21.55 8.99 0.27
N THR A 26 22.88 9.07 0.28
CA THR A 26 23.65 9.56 1.44
C THR A 26 23.38 11.04 1.66
N GLU A 27 23.32 11.82 0.59
CA GLU A 27 22.98 13.24 0.65
C GLU A 27 21.55 13.46 1.16
N ILE A 28 20.57 12.67 0.70
CA ILE A 28 19.19 12.78 1.22
C ILE A 28 19.11 12.37 2.69
N ALA A 29 19.84 11.32 3.09
CA ALA A 29 19.94 10.89 4.49
C ALA A 29 20.53 11.99 5.40
N ARG A 30 21.52 12.73 4.91
CA ARG A 30 22.11 13.88 5.61
C ARG A 30 21.11 15.04 5.74
N GLN A 31 20.30 15.30 4.72
CA GLN A 31 19.23 16.31 4.79
C GLN A 31 18.14 15.91 5.78
N ALA A 32 17.72 14.64 5.78
CA ALA A 32 16.74 14.13 6.74
C ALA A 32 17.24 14.25 8.19
N GLU A 33 18.51 13.91 8.44
CA GLU A 33 19.14 14.06 9.76
C GLU A 33 19.16 15.53 10.22
N ALA A 34 19.58 16.44 9.35
CA ALA A 34 19.59 17.87 9.65
C ALA A 34 18.18 18.41 9.95
N LEU A 35 17.17 17.95 9.21
CA LEU A 35 15.77 18.28 9.48
C LEU A 35 15.28 17.70 10.81
N ALA A 36 15.78 16.54 11.25
CA ALA A 36 15.41 15.94 12.52
C ALA A 36 15.95 16.73 13.72
N ALA A 37 17.11 17.38 13.55
CA ALA A 37 17.74 18.24 14.55
C ALA A 37 17.11 19.65 14.64
N ALA A 38 16.16 19.99 13.78
CA ALA A 38 15.50 21.29 13.74
C ALA A 38 14.00 21.17 14.06
N PRO A 39 13.36 22.24 14.59
CA PRO A 39 11.92 22.28 14.74
C PRO A 39 11.20 22.08 13.40
N TYR A 40 10.11 21.31 13.42
CA TYR A 40 9.28 21.12 12.24
C TYR A 40 8.69 22.44 11.74
N LYS A 41 8.76 22.67 10.43
CA LYS A 41 8.13 23.81 9.76
C LYS A 41 6.99 23.30 8.89
N ALA A 42 5.77 23.56 9.32
CA ALA A 42 4.59 23.19 8.56
C ALA A 42 4.60 23.89 7.19
N PRO A 43 4.28 23.18 6.10
CA PRO A 43 4.12 23.78 4.78
C PRO A 43 2.95 24.77 4.80
N VAL A 44 3.12 25.92 4.15
CA VAL A 44 2.04 26.91 3.99
C VAL A 44 1.41 26.70 2.62
N SER A 45 0.09 26.57 2.58
CA SER A 45 -0.63 26.52 1.31
C SER A 45 -0.68 27.90 0.67
N GLN A 46 -0.47 27.93 -0.64
CA GLN A 46 -0.67 29.12 -1.50
C GLN A 46 -1.77 28.84 -2.54
N LEU A 47 -2.58 27.80 -2.33
CA LEU A 47 -3.59 27.38 -3.28
C LEU A 47 -4.75 28.38 -3.28
N PRO A 48 -5.15 28.96 -4.43
CA PRO A 48 -6.31 29.83 -4.50
C PRO A 48 -7.62 29.06 -4.27
N ASP A 49 -8.63 29.74 -3.74
CA ASP A 49 -9.96 29.18 -3.41
C ASP A 49 -10.62 28.45 -4.58
N SER A 50 -10.43 28.93 -5.82
CA SER A 50 -10.98 28.30 -7.03
C SER A 50 -10.46 26.89 -7.24
N LEU A 51 -9.22 26.61 -6.84
CA LEU A 51 -8.61 25.28 -6.90
C LEU A 51 -8.81 24.48 -5.60
N GLU A 52 -8.79 25.14 -4.45
CA GLU A 52 -8.96 24.48 -3.14
C GLU A 52 -10.38 23.92 -2.96
N SER A 53 -11.38 24.64 -3.45
CA SER A 53 -12.80 24.27 -3.33
C SER A 53 -13.27 23.22 -4.34
N LEU A 54 -12.41 22.80 -5.27
CA LEU A 54 -12.74 21.83 -6.30
C LEU A 54 -13.29 20.54 -5.69
N LYS A 55 -14.39 20.06 -6.27
CA LYS A 55 -14.87 18.69 -6.03
C LYS A 55 -14.08 17.71 -6.90
N PHE A 56 -14.15 16.42 -6.57
CA PHE A 56 -13.40 15.37 -7.25
C PHE A 56 -13.51 15.42 -8.78
N ALA A 57 -14.73 15.54 -9.31
CA ALA A 57 -14.97 15.65 -10.76
C ALA A 57 -14.26 16.87 -11.39
N GLY A 58 -14.26 18.02 -10.71
CA GLY A 58 -13.56 19.22 -11.19
C GLY A 58 -12.04 19.05 -11.17
N TYR A 59 -11.50 18.41 -10.13
CA TYR A 59 -10.07 18.10 -10.07
C TYR A 59 -9.63 17.10 -11.15
N GLN A 60 -10.44 16.08 -11.46
CA GLN A 60 -10.17 15.11 -12.54
C GLN A 60 -10.16 15.72 -13.95
N ASN A 61 -10.76 16.91 -14.14
CA ASN A 61 -10.71 17.65 -15.38
C ASN A 61 -9.41 18.42 -15.56
N VAL A 62 -8.67 18.69 -14.48
CA VAL A 62 -7.33 19.28 -14.54
C VAL A 62 -6.32 18.20 -14.88
N ARG A 63 -5.85 18.17 -16.13
CA ARG A 63 -5.00 17.10 -16.66
C ARG A 63 -3.74 17.67 -17.24
N GLN A 64 -2.60 17.05 -16.96
CA GLN A 64 -1.39 17.39 -17.69
C GLN A 64 -1.57 17.02 -19.16
N ARG A 65 -1.17 17.93 -20.04
CA ARG A 65 -1.14 17.69 -21.48
C ARG A 65 -0.04 16.68 -21.81
N GLU A 66 -0.37 15.68 -22.62
CA GLU A 66 0.55 14.57 -22.90
C GLU A 66 1.78 15.00 -23.70
N ASP A 67 1.68 16.07 -24.50
CA ASP A 67 2.81 16.67 -25.24
C ASP A 67 3.87 17.30 -24.31
N HIS A 68 3.53 17.52 -23.03
CA HIS A 68 4.41 18.08 -22.00
C HIS A 68 4.91 17.06 -20.98
N PHE A 69 4.72 15.76 -21.21
CA PHE A 69 5.41 14.75 -20.40
C PHE A 69 6.93 14.88 -20.54
N LEU A 70 7.66 14.78 -19.43
CA LEU A 70 9.11 14.79 -19.46
C LEU A 70 9.62 13.45 -20.03
N TRP A 71 10.80 13.50 -20.67
CA TRP A 71 11.50 12.37 -21.33
C TRP A 71 10.87 11.81 -22.61
N ARG A 72 9.90 12.51 -23.20
CA ARG A 72 9.34 12.15 -24.51
C ARG A 72 10.41 11.97 -25.59
N ASP A 73 11.39 12.87 -25.59
CA ASP A 73 12.49 12.92 -26.57
C ASP A 73 13.76 12.19 -26.09
N VAL A 74 13.69 11.52 -24.93
CA VAL A 74 14.80 10.69 -24.42
C VAL A 74 14.59 9.25 -24.91
N PRO A 75 15.64 8.58 -25.45
CA PRO A 75 15.53 7.18 -25.82
C PRO A 75 15.13 6.29 -24.64
N GLY A 76 14.08 5.50 -24.81
CA GLY A 76 13.56 4.58 -23.80
C GLY A 76 12.04 4.70 -23.61
N ASP A 77 11.52 3.92 -22.66
CA ASP A 77 10.08 3.71 -22.50
C ASP A 77 9.42 4.58 -21.42
N TRP A 78 10.23 5.20 -20.58
CA TRP A 78 9.77 6.00 -19.44
C TRP A 78 9.32 7.39 -19.86
N LEU A 79 8.17 7.81 -19.33
CA LEU A 79 7.76 9.22 -19.30
C LEU A 79 7.47 9.62 -17.85
N LEU A 80 7.64 10.91 -17.56
CA LEU A 80 7.31 11.49 -16.27
C LEU A 80 6.23 12.56 -16.44
N GLY A 81 5.12 12.36 -15.74
CA GLY A 81 4.03 13.32 -15.65
C GLY A 81 3.86 13.89 -14.24
N PHE A 82 3.11 14.97 -14.12
CA PHE A 82 2.94 15.74 -12.89
C PHE A 82 1.46 15.92 -12.55
N TYR A 83 1.17 16.02 -11.26
CA TYR A 83 -0.15 16.38 -10.75
C TYR A 83 -0.19 17.87 -10.39
N HIS A 84 -1.29 18.52 -10.74
CA HIS A 84 -1.57 19.90 -10.35
C HIS A 84 -2.04 19.97 -8.89
N GLN A 85 -1.75 21.05 -8.17
CA GLN A 85 -2.36 21.29 -6.86
C GLN A 85 -3.87 21.56 -6.96
N GLY A 86 -4.65 21.16 -5.97
CA GLY A 86 -6.10 21.31 -6.01
C GLY A 86 -6.79 20.45 -4.96
N MET A 87 -8.01 20.82 -4.59
CA MET A 87 -8.82 20.09 -3.60
C MET A 87 -8.05 19.91 -2.28
N HIS A 88 -7.66 18.68 -1.94
CA HIS A 88 -6.92 18.36 -0.72
C HIS A 88 -5.40 18.44 -0.89
N PHE A 89 -4.89 18.56 -2.12
CA PHE A 89 -3.46 18.67 -2.42
C PHE A 89 -2.98 20.12 -2.35
N LYS A 90 -3.01 20.67 -1.13
CA LYS A 90 -2.82 22.10 -0.86
C LYS A 90 -1.37 22.56 -0.87
N THR A 91 -0.42 21.64 -0.69
CA THR A 91 1.00 21.97 -0.52
C THR A 91 1.81 21.27 -1.60
N PRO A 92 2.74 21.96 -2.29
CA PRO A 92 3.50 21.36 -3.36
C PRO A 92 4.61 20.44 -2.82
N VAL A 93 5.14 19.61 -3.72
CA VAL A 93 6.40 18.89 -3.57
C VAL A 93 7.42 19.45 -4.55
N ARG A 94 8.68 19.55 -4.12
CA ARG A 94 9.79 19.86 -5.03
C ARG A 94 10.15 18.62 -5.84
N ILE A 95 10.41 18.77 -7.13
CA ILE A 95 10.76 17.66 -8.00
C ILE A 95 12.02 18.03 -8.77
N ASN A 96 13.03 17.19 -8.67
CA ASN A 96 14.30 17.38 -9.33
C ASN A 96 14.58 16.24 -10.32
N GLU A 97 15.22 16.55 -11.44
CA GLU A 97 15.80 15.57 -12.34
C GLU A 97 17.30 15.43 -12.05
N ILE A 98 17.79 14.19 -11.92
CA ILE A 98 19.22 13.89 -11.95
C ILE A 98 19.59 13.45 -13.37
N GLY A 99 20.22 14.34 -14.14
CA GLY A 99 20.67 14.09 -15.50
C GLY A 99 22.19 13.89 -15.61
N PRO A 100 22.73 13.75 -16.83
CA PRO A 100 24.17 13.62 -17.08
C PRO A 100 24.99 14.83 -16.59
N ASP A 101 24.40 16.02 -16.67
CA ASP A 101 25.04 17.29 -16.33
C ASP A 101 24.80 17.72 -14.86
N GLY A 102 24.26 16.82 -14.03
CA GLY A 102 23.95 17.06 -12.62
C GLY A 102 22.45 17.13 -12.31
N THR A 103 22.12 17.67 -11.14
CA THR A 103 20.75 17.81 -10.64
C THR A 103 20.15 19.17 -10.99
N ARG A 104 18.91 19.19 -11.49
CA ARG A 104 18.12 20.41 -11.71
C ARG A 104 16.70 20.28 -11.18
N GLU A 105 16.16 21.37 -10.64
CA GLU A 105 14.75 21.44 -10.27
C GLU A 105 13.86 21.52 -11.53
N ILE A 106 12.72 20.84 -11.49
CA ILE A 106 11.66 20.92 -12.49
C ILE A 106 10.62 21.89 -11.94
N GLY A 107 10.66 23.13 -12.42
CA GLY A 107 9.71 24.17 -12.02
C GLY A 107 8.29 23.88 -12.53
N PHE A 108 7.30 24.29 -11.75
CA PHE A 108 5.90 24.23 -12.15
C PHE A 108 5.62 25.18 -13.31
N ASP A 109 4.93 24.66 -14.33
CA ASP A 109 4.44 25.44 -15.46
C ASP A 109 2.93 25.18 -15.64
N PRO A 110 2.07 26.20 -15.42
CA PRO A 110 0.63 26.04 -15.60
C PRO A 110 0.21 25.75 -17.04
N ALA A 111 1.03 26.10 -18.05
CA ALA A 111 0.74 25.84 -19.46
C ALA A 111 0.88 24.36 -19.85
N HIS A 112 1.49 23.55 -18.99
CA HIS A 112 1.57 22.09 -19.16
C HIS A 112 0.25 21.39 -18.83
N PHE A 113 -0.78 22.11 -18.36
CA PHE A 113 -2.07 21.55 -17.95
C PHE A 113 -3.22 22.07 -18.80
N ASP A 114 -4.16 21.18 -19.08
CA ASP A 114 -5.53 21.51 -19.50
C ASP A 114 -6.40 21.55 -18.24
N TYR A 115 -7.17 22.64 -18.07
CA TYR A 115 -8.04 22.85 -16.92
C TYR A 115 -9.48 22.40 -17.16
N GLY A 116 -9.81 21.92 -18.37
CA GLY A 116 -11.12 21.31 -18.66
C GLY A 116 -12.33 22.19 -18.34
N GLY A 117 -12.18 23.52 -18.50
CA GLY A 117 -13.22 24.50 -18.19
C GLY A 117 -13.28 24.98 -16.74
N VAL A 118 -12.40 24.51 -15.85
CA VAL A 118 -12.26 25.09 -14.51
C VAL A 118 -11.83 26.56 -14.65
N PRO A 119 -12.57 27.52 -14.07
CA PRO A 119 -12.22 28.94 -14.17
C PRO A 119 -10.99 29.19 -13.29
N VAL A 120 -9.85 29.40 -13.94
CA VAL A 120 -8.58 29.70 -13.26
C VAL A 120 -8.04 31.02 -13.75
N ASP A 121 -7.79 31.94 -12.83
CA ASP A 121 -7.06 33.18 -13.10
C ASP A 121 -5.56 32.83 -13.28
N PRO A 122 -4.95 33.08 -14.45
CA PRO A 122 -3.52 32.83 -14.66
C PRO A 122 -2.61 33.54 -13.65
N ALA A 123 -3.02 34.69 -13.11
CA ALA A 123 -2.25 35.39 -12.09
C ALA A 123 -2.24 34.61 -10.76
N ALA A 124 -3.33 33.92 -10.43
CA ALA A 124 -3.48 33.10 -9.23
C ALA A 124 -2.71 31.77 -9.29
N LEU A 125 -2.17 31.41 -10.47
CA LEU A 125 -1.31 30.23 -10.65
C LEU A 125 0.17 30.51 -10.34
N LYS A 126 0.56 31.78 -10.20
CA LYS A 126 1.94 32.16 -9.86
C LYS A 126 2.28 31.71 -8.44
N GLY A 127 3.41 31.04 -8.27
CA GLY A 127 3.88 30.56 -6.96
C GLY A 127 3.35 29.17 -6.58
N LEU A 128 2.46 28.58 -7.39
CA LEU A 128 2.11 27.17 -7.24
C LEU A 128 3.27 26.25 -7.63
N GLY A 129 3.18 25.01 -7.17
CA GLY A 129 4.09 23.91 -7.50
C GLY A 129 3.32 22.67 -7.96
N TYR A 130 4.03 21.56 -8.11
CA TYR A 130 3.41 20.27 -8.38
C TYR A 130 2.87 19.64 -7.09
N ALA A 131 1.70 19.00 -7.15
CA ALA A 131 1.16 18.23 -6.03
C ALA A 131 1.86 16.88 -5.83
N GLY A 132 2.44 16.36 -6.92
CA GLY A 132 3.01 15.03 -7.00
C GLY A 132 3.39 14.71 -8.44
N PHE A 133 3.72 13.45 -8.71
CA PHE A 133 4.07 13.00 -10.06
C PHE A 133 3.60 11.57 -10.32
N LYS A 134 3.61 11.19 -11.59
CA LYS A 134 3.33 9.83 -12.05
C LYS A 134 4.37 9.37 -13.05
N LEU A 135 4.68 8.09 -12.97
CA LEU A 135 5.57 7.43 -13.91
C LEU A 135 4.71 6.70 -14.93
N LEU A 136 5.03 6.90 -16.21
CA LEU A 136 4.35 6.23 -17.31
C LEU A 136 5.33 5.25 -17.97
N TYR A 137 4.82 4.08 -18.31
CA TYR A 137 5.58 3.00 -18.92
C TYR A 137 4.63 2.09 -19.72
N PRO A 138 5.02 1.59 -20.91
CA PRO A 138 4.22 0.66 -21.73
C PRO A 138 4.11 -0.73 -21.07
N LEU A 139 3.31 -0.82 -20.00
CA LEU A 139 3.11 -2.04 -19.22
C LEU A 139 2.39 -3.13 -20.01
N ASN A 140 1.34 -2.75 -20.75
CA ASN A 140 0.43 -3.67 -21.42
C ASN A 140 0.70 -3.77 -22.91
N SER A 141 1.13 -2.67 -23.54
CA SER A 141 1.39 -2.61 -24.97
C SER A 141 2.62 -1.75 -25.26
N PRO A 142 3.63 -2.26 -25.99
CA PRO A 142 4.79 -1.47 -26.43
C PRO A 142 4.40 -0.23 -27.26
N ALA A 143 3.24 -0.25 -27.91
CA ALA A 143 2.74 0.87 -28.71
C ALA A 143 2.17 2.03 -27.87
N LYS A 144 1.94 1.83 -26.56
CA LYS A 144 1.31 2.82 -25.69
C LYS A 144 2.25 3.21 -24.54
N ARG A 145 3.15 4.17 -24.79
CA ARG A 145 4.15 4.65 -23.81
C ARG A 145 3.56 5.43 -22.62
N ASN A 146 2.33 5.93 -22.74
CA ASN A 146 1.69 6.82 -21.76
C ASN A 146 0.76 6.08 -20.77
N GLU A 147 0.94 4.78 -20.55
CA GLU A 147 0.19 4.06 -19.51
C GLU A 147 0.74 4.39 -18.13
N GLU A 148 -0.13 4.68 -17.16
CA GLU A 148 0.33 4.91 -15.79
C GLU A 148 0.85 3.61 -15.17
N LEU A 149 2.03 3.70 -14.54
CA LEU A 149 2.68 2.62 -13.80
C LEU A 149 2.68 2.92 -12.29
N ALA A 150 2.99 4.16 -11.93
CA ALA A 150 3.12 4.59 -10.55
C ALA A 150 2.60 6.02 -10.36
N SER A 151 2.05 6.29 -9.19
CA SER A 151 1.56 7.61 -8.77
C SER A 151 2.08 7.92 -7.38
N PHE A 152 2.78 9.05 -7.22
CA PHE A 152 3.27 9.58 -5.95
C PHE A 152 2.53 10.88 -5.65
N LEU A 153 1.53 10.83 -4.76
CA LEU A 153 0.61 11.93 -4.54
C LEU A 153 -0.03 11.85 -3.15
N GLY A 154 0.01 12.97 -2.41
CA GLY A 154 -0.65 13.10 -1.11
C GLY A 154 0.15 12.51 0.05
N ALA A 155 0.47 13.33 1.05
CA ALA A 155 1.32 12.94 2.18
C ALA A 155 2.55 12.14 1.70
N SER A 156 2.76 10.92 2.19
CA SER A 156 3.81 10.02 1.72
C SER A 156 3.26 8.82 0.97
N TYR A 157 2.05 8.92 0.41
CA TYR A 157 1.39 7.85 -0.31
C TYR A 157 1.94 7.68 -1.72
N PHE A 158 1.93 6.44 -2.17
CA PHE A 158 2.13 6.10 -3.57
C PHE A 158 1.40 4.81 -3.94
N ARG A 159 1.02 4.70 -5.21
CA ARG A 159 0.38 3.53 -5.80
C ARG A 159 1.19 3.05 -6.98
N MET A 160 1.24 1.75 -7.23
CA MET A 160 1.83 1.19 -8.46
C MET A 160 1.00 0.01 -8.97
N MET A 161 1.28 -0.40 -10.20
CA MET A 161 0.59 -1.51 -10.86
C MET A 161 1.59 -2.38 -11.62
N GLY A 162 1.33 -3.67 -11.68
CA GLY A 162 1.90 -4.59 -12.65
C GLY A 162 1.08 -4.64 -13.94
N ARG A 163 1.50 -5.49 -14.88
CA ARG A 163 0.81 -5.67 -16.17
C ARG A 163 -0.63 -6.16 -15.98
N GLY A 164 -1.55 -5.57 -16.72
CA GLY A 164 -2.96 -5.94 -16.77
C GLY A 164 -3.79 -5.44 -15.59
N GLN A 165 -3.20 -4.65 -14.70
CA GLN A 165 -3.82 -4.20 -13.46
C GLN A 165 -4.40 -2.78 -13.56
N VAL A 166 -5.26 -2.45 -12.59
CA VAL A 166 -5.75 -1.09 -12.34
C VAL A 166 -5.40 -0.69 -10.90
N TYR A 167 -5.41 0.61 -10.58
CA TYR A 167 -5.04 1.05 -9.23
C TYR A 167 -6.04 0.55 -8.20
N GLY A 168 -5.53 0.20 -7.02
CA GLY A 168 -6.31 -0.14 -5.84
C GLY A 168 -5.56 0.30 -4.60
N ILE A 169 -4.98 -0.67 -3.90
CA ILE A 169 -4.11 -0.48 -2.73
C ILE A 169 -3.02 0.59 -2.92
N SER A 170 -2.70 1.28 -1.83
CA SER A 170 -1.60 2.22 -1.72
C SER A 170 -0.54 1.72 -0.74
N ALA A 171 0.67 2.24 -0.89
CA ALA A 171 1.71 2.19 0.12
C ALA A 171 1.98 3.59 0.67
N ARG A 172 2.68 3.70 1.80
CA ARG A 172 3.20 4.97 2.30
C ARG A 172 4.67 4.87 2.67
N GLY A 173 5.35 6.01 2.75
CA GLY A 173 6.72 6.06 3.26
C GLY A 173 6.83 5.69 4.74
N LEU A 174 5.91 6.21 5.56
CA LEU A 174 5.90 6.00 7.01
C LEU A 174 4.50 6.23 7.58
N ALA A 175 4.14 5.50 8.64
CA ALA A 175 2.90 5.71 9.41
C ALA A 175 3.24 6.00 10.87
N LEU A 176 2.59 7.00 11.48
CA LEU A 176 2.86 7.41 12.87
C LEU A 176 1.56 7.49 13.65
N ASP A 177 1.48 6.80 14.78
CA ASP A 177 0.33 6.83 15.69
C ASP A 177 -1.02 6.44 15.05
N THR A 178 -1.00 5.76 13.90
CA THR A 178 -2.21 5.23 13.24
C THR A 178 -3.06 4.44 14.23
N ALA A 179 -4.37 4.71 14.30
CA ALA A 179 -5.31 4.07 15.22
C ALA A 179 -5.03 4.25 16.73
N LEU A 180 -4.20 5.23 17.12
CA LEU A 180 -4.10 5.67 18.51
C LEU A 180 -5.09 6.80 18.81
N ALA A 181 -5.56 6.87 20.06
CA ALA A 181 -6.50 7.91 20.51
C ALA A 181 -5.91 9.33 20.45
N SER A 182 -4.58 9.47 20.42
CA SER A 182 -3.87 10.74 20.22
C SER A 182 -4.05 11.34 18.82
N GLY A 183 -4.54 10.54 17.86
CA GLY A 183 -4.64 10.92 16.46
C GLY A 183 -3.41 10.46 15.66
N GLU A 184 -3.68 10.09 14.40
CA GLU A 184 -2.63 9.73 13.44
C GLU A 184 -1.89 10.97 12.95
N GLU A 185 -0.56 10.85 12.85
CA GLU A 185 0.28 11.81 12.16
C GLU A 185 0.60 11.28 10.76
N PHE A 186 0.47 12.15 9.76
CA PHE A 186 0.68 11.82 8.35
C PHE A 186 1.99 12.45 7.82
N PRO A 187 3.11 11.71 7.83
CA PRO A 187 4.33 12.13 7.16
C PRO A 187 4.14 12.38 5.67
N ALA A 188 4.83 13.39 5.16
CA ALA A 188 4.75 13.76 3.75
C ALA A 188 6.10 13.72 3.06
N PHE A 189 6.13 13.22 1.83
CA PHE A 189 7.26 13.47 0.94
C PHE A 189 7.24 14.93 0.52
N ARG A 190 8.36 15.63 0.71
CA ARG A 190 8.51 17.07 0.43
C ARG A 190 9.29 17.34 -0.83
N GLU A 191 10.20 16.44 -1.16
CA GLU A 191 11.09 16.61 -2.28
C GLU A 191 11.48 15.27 -2.87
N PHE A 192 11.56 15.24 -4.19
CA PHE A 192 11.96 14.08 -4.96
C PHE A 192 13.15 14.41 -5.87
N TRP A 193 14.00 13.41 -6.08
CA TRP A 193 15.04 13.44 -7.10
C TRP A 193 14.90 12.20 -7.95
N ILE A 194 14.58 12.39 -9.23
CA ILE A 194 14.30 11.30 -10.15
C ILE A 194 15.43 11.22 -11.16
N ARG A 195 16.11 10.07 -11.20
CA ARG A 195 17.20 9.87 -12.14
C ARG A 195 16.65 9.71 -13.54
N ARG A 196 17.16 10.51 -14.48
CA ARG A 196 16.80 10.39 -15.90
C ARG A 196 17.07 8.94 -16.34
N PRO A 197 16.09 8.26 -16.95
CA PRO A 197 16.25 6.90 -17.43
C PRO A 197 17.35 6.85 -18.50
N THR A 198 18.16 5.80 -18.47
CA THR A 198 19.12 5.51 -19.56
C THR A 198 18.73 4.19 -20.24
N PRO A 199 18.89 4.06 -21.56
CA PRO A 199 18.64 2.80 -22.26
C PRO A 199 19.32 1.60 -21.59
N GLY A 200 18.59 0.49 -21.46
CA GLY A 200 19.09 -0.75 -20.87
C GLY A 200 19.15 -0.79 -19.34
N GLN A 201 18.85 0.30 -18.62
CA GLN A 201 18.70 0.21 -17.16
C GLN A 201 17.40 -0.51 -16.79
N PRO A 202 17.45 -1.56 -15.95
CA PRO A 202 16.28 -2.36 -15.62
C PRO A 202 15.33 -1.69 -14.63
N ALA A 203 15.75 -0.59 -13.98
CA ALA A 203 14.99 0.10 -12.95
C ALA A 203 15.07 1.62 -13.11
N LEU A 204 13.97 2.32 -12.80
CA LEU A 204 14.00 3.77 -12.58
C LEU A 204 14.32 4.04 -11.10
N VAL A 205 15.23 4.97 -10.84
CA VAL A 205 15.63 5.36 -9.49
C VAL A 205 14.94 6.67 -9.09
N VAL A 206 14.18 6.62 -7.99
CA VAL A 206 13.56 7.77 -7.35
C VAL A 206 14.11 7.90 -5.93
N TYR A 207 14.59 9.09 -5.56
CA TYR A 207 14.87 9.44 -4.17
C TYR A 207 13.76 10.34 -3.63
N ALA A 208 13.47 10.23 -2.33
CA ALA A 208 12.51 11.09 -1.68
C ALA A 208 12.96 11.51 -0.28
N LEU A 209 12.68 12.75 0.07
CA LEU A 209 12.83 13.31 1.42
C LEU A 209 11.45 13.41 2.07
N LEU A 210 11.31 12.81 3.24
CA LEU A 210 10.10 12.78 4.05
C LEU A 210 10.25 13.70 5.26
N ASP A 211 9.19 14.44 5.57
CA ASP A 211 9.15 15.34 6.73
C ASP A 211 7.75 15.37 7.38
N SER A 212 7.72 15.28 8.71
CA SER A 212 6.53 15.22 9.55
C SER A 212 6.82 15.80 10.95
N PRO A 213 5.86 16.36 11.69
CA PRO A 213 6.10 16.95 13.00
C PRO A 213 7.10 16.21 13.91
N ARG A 214 7.03 14.88 13.98
CA ARG A 214 7.88 14.06 14.85
C ARG A 214 8.85 13.12 14.14
N ALA A 215 8.94 13.14 12.81
CA ALA A 215 9.90 12.30 12.08
C ALA A 215 10.35 12.90 10.74
N THR A 216 11.53 12.50 10.31
CA THR A 216 12.06 12.76 8.97
C THR A 216 12.57 11.45 8.37
N GLY A 217 12.73 11.41 7.05
CA GLY A 217 13.32 10.23 6.42
C GLY A 217 13.85 10.46 5.02
N ALA A 218 14.79 9.60 4.63
CA ALA A 218 15.36 9.53 3.29
C ALA A 218 15.00 8.19 2.66
N TYR A 219 14.58 8.21 1.40
CA TYR A 219 14.12 7.03 0.68
C TYR A 219 14.82 6.93 -0.68
N ARG A 220 15.11 5.71 -1.09
CA ARG A 220 15.46 5.34 -2.47
C ARG A 220 14.52 4.23 -2.91
N PHE A 221 13.88 4.41 -4.06
CA PHE A 221 13.06 3.43 -4.75
C PHE A 221 13.77 3.05 -6.05
N ASP A 222 14.04 1.76 -6.25
CA ASP A 222 14.48 1.20 -7.54
C ASP A 222 13.30 0.42 -8.15
N ILE A 223 12.57 1.06 -9.07
CA ILE A 223 11.29 0.59 -9.63
C ILE A 223 11.51 -0.19 -10.92
N ARG A 224 11.12 -1.46 -10.94
CA ARG A 224 11.23 -2.36 -12.09
C ARG A 224 9.83 -2.79 -12.57
N PRO A 225 9.32 -2.21 -13.68
CA PRO A 225 8.01 -2.58 -14.22
C PRO A 225 8.03 -4.00 -14.80
N GLY A 226 6.91 -4.71 -14.69
CA GLY A 226 6.79 -6.08 -15.18
C GLY A 226 5.39 -6.64 -15.05
N ALA A 227 5.25 -7.96 -15.20
CA ALA A 227 4.00 -8.65 -14.82
C ALA A 227 3.69 -8.39 -13.34
N THR A 228 4.72 -8.51 -12.51
CA THR A 228 4.81 -7.89 -11.19
C THR A 228 5.71 -6.67 -11.30
N THR A 229 5.29 -5.54 -10.74
CA THR A 229 6.18 -4.38 -10.58
C THR A 229 6.92 -4.54 -9.26
N GLU A 230 8.24 -4.65 -9.35
CA GLU A 230 9.15 -4.88 -8.22
C GLU A 230 9.82 -3.57 -7.82
N VAL A 231 9.78 -3.23 -6.54
CA VAL A 231 10.43 -2.02 -6.00
C VAL A 231 11.38 -2.41 -4.89
N MET A 232 12.67 -2.14 -5.06
CA MET A 232 13.59 -2.18 -3.91
C MET A 232 13.52 -0.83 -3.21
N VAL A 233 13.25 -0.84 -1.92
CA VAL A 233 13.22 0.36 -1.07
C VAL A 233 14.38 0.30 -0.09
N ARG A 234 15.14 1.39 -0.02
CA ARG A 234 16.05 1.70 1.08
C ARG A 234 15.51 2.92 1.81
N MET A 235 15.39 2.84 3.12
CA MET A 235 14.95 3.95 3.95
C MET A 235 15.92 4.21 5.10
N ARG A 236 16.04 5.48 5.48
CA ARG A 236 16.63 5.92 6.73
C ARG A 236 15.71 6.92 7.40
N VAL A 237 15.22 6.61 8.59
CA VAL A 237 14.29 7.46 9.35
C VAL A 237 14.95 7.96 10.63
N TYR A 238 14.62 9.19 11.00
CA TYR A 238 15.01 9.81 12.26
C TYR A 238 13.77 10.35 12.96
N LEU A 239 13.62 10.05 14.25
CA LEU A 239 12.56 10.66 15.05
C LEU A 239 13.05 12.02 15.59
N ARG A 240 12.21 13.05 15.51
CA ARG A 240 12.43 14.33 16.21
C ARG A 240 12.05 14.25 17.68
N ALA A 241 11.01 13.47 17.95
CA ALA A 241 10.46 13.27 19.28
C ALA A 241 9.91 11.83 19.37
N PRO A 242 9.68 11.31 20.59
CA PRO A 242 9.06 10.00 20.76
C PRO A 242 7.69 9.92 20.08
N VAL A 243 7.36 8.73 19.57
CA VAL A 243 6.07 8.40 18.96
C VAL A 243 5.45 7.21 19.68
N GLY A 244 4.13 7.10 19.71
CA GLY A 244 3.44 5.98 20.34
C GLY A 244 3.46 4.72 19.48
N ARG A 245 3.43 4.88 18.15
CA ARG A 245 3.49 3.78 17.17
C ARG A 245 4.24 4.22 15.91
N LEU A 246 5.29 3.47 15.56
CA LEU A 246 6.09 3.66 14.35
C LEU A 246 5.78 2.54 13.34
N GLY A 247 5.01 2.84 12.31
CA GLY A 247 4.65 1.90 11.25
C GLY A 247 5.63 1.96 10.07
N ILE A 248 6.32 0.86 9.82
CA ILE A 248 7.29 0.67 8.73
C ILE A 248 6.63 -0.11 7.58
N ALA A 249 6.98 0.28 6.35
CA ALA A 249 6.42 -0.24 5.10
C ALA A 249 4.88 -0.33 5.13
N PRO A 250 4.18 0.78 5.45
CA PRO A 250 2.74 0.77 5.57
C PRO A 250 2.04 0.57 4.23
N LEU A 251 0.97 -0.23 4.29
CA LEU A 251 0.04 -0.55 3.24
C LEU A 251 -1.34 0.00 3.61
N THR A 252 -2.09 0.50 2.64
CA THR A 252 -3.42 1.08 2.85
C THR A 252 -4.35 0.66 1.74
N SER A 253 -5.43 -0.01 2.10
CA SER A 253 -6.38 -0.64 1.17
C SER A 253 -7.81 -0.38 1.62
N MET A 254 -8.75 -0.95 0.87
CA MET A 254 -10.19 -0.82 1.09
C MET A 254 -10.84 -2.20 1.13
N TYR A 255 -11.71 -2.43 2.11
CA TYR A 255 -12.61 -3.58 2.17
C TYR A 255 -14.00 -3.13 2.64
N LEU A 256 -15.00 -3.22 1.76
CA LEU A 256 -16.38 -2.87 2.11
C LEU A 256 -17.16 -4.09 2.61
N TYR A 257 -17.21 -5.13 1.76
CA TYR A 257 -17.83 -6.41 2.02
C TYR A 257 -17.33 -7.48 1.06
N GLY A 258 -17.44 -8.74 1.47
CA GLY A 258 -17.06 -9.90 0.68
C GLY A 258 -17.80 -11.15 1.15
N ALA A 259 -17.45 -12.32 0.63
CA ALA A 259 -18.16 -13.55 0.96
C ALA A 259 -18.08 -13.94 2.46
N ASN A 260 -17.06 -13.47 3.18
CA ASN A 260 -16.90 -13.65 4.62
C ASN A 260 -17.71 -12.64 5.45
N GLN A 261 -18.11 -11.52 4.87
CA GLN A 261 -18.97 -10.53 5.50
C GLN A 261 -19.90 -9.89 4.46
N PRO A 262 -20.97 -10.59 4.02
CA PRO A 262 -21.83 -10.07 2.95
C PRO A 262 -22.54 -8.77 3.33
N TRP A 263 -22.81 -7.92 2.33
CA TRP A 263 -23.56 -6.69 2.54
C TRP A 263 -25.01 -6.99 2.97
N PRO A 264 -25.57 -6.27 3.95
CA PRO A 264 -26.93 -6.54 4.43
C PRO A 264 -28.03 -6.13 3.43
N LYS A 265 -27.70 -5.30 2.44
CA LYS A 265 -28.65 -4.86 1.41
C LYS A 265 -28.32 -5.54 0.07
N PRO A 266 -29.32 -5.82 -0.78
CA PRO A 266 -29.05 -6.30 -2.12
C PRO A 266 -28.13 -5.33 -2.88
N ASN A 267 -27.08 -5.87 -3.47
CA ASN A 267 -26.21 -5.21 -4.42
C ASN A 267 -25.91 -6.25 -5.51
N TYR A 268 -25.86 -5.85 -6.78
CA TYR A 268 -25.57 -6.80 -7.85
C TYR A 268 -24.12 -7.29 -7.79
N ARG A 269 -23.24 -6.49 -7.18
CA ARG A 269 -21.83 -6.83 -6.93
C ARG A 269 -21.72 -7.79 -5.74
N PRO A 270 -21.21 -9.02 -5.92
CA PRO A 270 -21.09 -9.98 -4.82
C PRO A 270 -20.07 -9.56 -3.75
N GLU A 271 -19.02 -8.85 -4.14
CA GLU A 271 -17.92 -8.37 -3.28
C GLU A 271 -17.46 -6.98 -3.76
N ILE A 272 -16.97 -6.14 -2.83
CA ILE A 272 -16.37 -4.82 -3.11
C ILE A 272 -15.18 -4.62 -2.17
N HIS A 273 -13.96 -4.72 -2.71
CA HIS A 273 -12.71 -4.53 -1.97
C HIS A 273 -11.49 -4.48 -2.91
N ASP A 274 -10.41 -3.88 -2.41
CA ASP A 274 -9.09 -3.78 -3.05
C ASP A 274 -8.12 -4.83 -2.54
N SER A 275 -8.47 -5.47 -1.43
CA SER A 275 -7.77 -6.58 -0.80
C SER A 275 -8.78 -7.39 0.02
N ASP A 276 -8.57 -8.70 0.13
CA ASP A 276 -9.44 -9.60 0.90
C ASP A 276 -8.75 -10.24 2.11
N GLY A 277 -7.43 -10.06 2.27
CA GLY A 277 -6.73 -10.54 3.45
C GLY A 277 -5.33 -9.97 3.64
N LEU A 278 -4.86 -10.04 4.88
CA LEU A 278 -3.47 -9.86 5.28
C LEU A 278 -2.77 -11.22 5.31
N ALA A 279 -1.73 -11.38 4.49
CA ALA A 279 -0.80 -12.50 4.58
C ALA A 279 0.44 -12.13 5.40
N ILE A 280 0.97 -13.06 6.18
CA ILE A 280 2.20 -12.89 6.96
C ILE A 280 3.04 -14.16 6.86
N HIS A 281 4.30 -14.01 6.48
CA HIS A 281 5.32 -15.05 6.56
C HIS A 281 6.22 -14.73 7.76
N THR A 282 6.00 -15.46 8.85
CA THR A 282 6.72 -15.24 10.11
C THR A 282 8.19 -15.64 10.01
N GLY A 283 9.06 -15.13 10.90
CA GLY A 283 10.46 -15.55 10.95
C GLY A 283 10.63 -17.05 11.24
N GLY A 284 9.69 -17.63 11.98
CA GLY A 284 9.62 -19.07 12.27
C GLY A 284 9.13 -19.94 11.11
N GLY A 285 8.78 -19.34 9.96
CA GLY A 285 8.35 -20.06 8.75
C GLY A 285 6.85 -20.38 8.68
N GLU A 286 6.06 -20.03 9.70
CA GLU A 286 4.60 -20.12 9.63
C GLU A 286 4.06 -19.05 8.66
N TRP A 287 3.13 -19.46 7.79
CA TRP A 287 2.30 -18.58 6.99
C TRP A 287 0.94 -18.35 7.67
N LEU A 288 0.56 -17.10 7.82
CA LEU A 288 -0.73 -16.68 8.35
C LEU A 288 -1.54 -16.02 7.24
N TRP A 289 -2.84 -16.31 7.22
CA TRP A 289 -3.80 -15.60 6.39
C TRP A 289 -4.93 -15.06 7.24
N ARG A 290 -5.06 -13.72 7.26
CA ARG A 290 -6.08 -12.99 8.01
C ARG A 290 -7.06 -12.35 7.03
N PRO A 291 -8.19 -12.99 6.69
CA PRO A 291 -9.23 -12.34 5.89
C PRO A 291 -9.68 -11.04 6.55
N LEU A 292 -9.94 -10.02 5.73
CA LEU A 292 -10.32 -8.69 6.19
C LEU A 292 -11.81 -8.62 6.54
N ASN A 293 -12.14 -7.72 7.45
CA ASN A 293 -13.49 -7.34 7.84
C ASN A 293 -13.68 -5.82 7.65
N ASN A 294 -14.94 -5.41 7.56
CA ASN A 294 -15.39 -4.05 7.81
C ASN A 294 -16.14 -4.03 9.17
N PRO A 295 -15.42 -3.86 10.29
CA PRO A 295 -16.01 -3.97 11.63
C PRO A 295 -16.91 -2.77 11.95
N ARG A 296 -17.81 -2.91 12.93
CA ARG A 296 -18.64 -1.78 13.40
C ARG A 296 -17.89 -0.79 14.30
N ARG A 297 -16.70 -1.16 14.76
CA ARG A 297 -15.80 -0.35 15.60
C ARG A 297 -14.37 -0.54 15.12
N LEU A 298 -13.51 0.45 15.36
CA LEU A 298 -12.08 0.34 15.07
C LEU A 298 -11.49 -0.93 15.68
N ALA A 299 -10.89 -1.77 14.86
CA ALA A 299 -10.20 -2.98 15.29
C ALA A 299 -8.70 -2.87 14.98
N VAL A 300 -7.87 -3.26 15.94
CA VAL A 300 -6.42 -3.35 15.77
C VAL A 300 -5.98 -4.74 16.16
N SER A 301 -5.46 -5.50 15.20
CA SER A 301 -4.88 -6.83 15.42
C SER A 301 -3.35 -6.73 15.36
N ALA A 302 -2.65 -7.36 16.29
CA ALA A 302 -1.18 -7.34 16.34
C ALA A 302 -0.63 -8.78 16.34
N PHE A 303 0.15 -9.11 15.31
CA PHE A 303 0.79 -10.40 15.14
C PHE A 303 2.26 -10.27 15.53
N ALA A 304 2.59 -10.67 16.76
CA ALA A 304 3.96 -10.65 17.25
C ALA A 304 4.85 -11.58 16.40
N VAL A 305 5.94 -11.03 15.86
CA VAL A 305 6.88 -11.74 15.00
C VAL A 305 8.30 -11.28 15.30
N THR A 306 9.24 -12.22 15.21
CA THR A 306 10.67 -11.89 15.16
C THR A 306 11.16 -12.14 13.74
N ALA A 307 11.93 -11.20 13.18
CA ALA A 307 12.51 -11.30 11.84
C ALA A 307 11.48 -11.73 10.77
N PRO A 308 10.39 -10.96 10.56
CA PRO A 308 9.38 -11.33 9.56
C PRO A 308 10.02 -11.54 8.19
N ARG A 309 9.63 -12.62 7.50
CA ARG A 309 10.08 -12.93 6.14
C ARG A 309 9.27 -12.20 5.08
N GLY A 310 8.04 -11.83 5.41
CA GLY A 310 7.23 -10.92 4.62
C GLY A 310 5.83 -10.73 5.18
N PHE A 311 5.14 -9.70 4.70
CA PHE A 311 3.73 -9.46 4.98
C PHE A 311 3.11 -8.63 3.85
N GLY A 312 1.80 -8.72 3.66
CA GLY A 312 1.14 -7.97 2.59
C GLY A 312 -0.37 -8.06 2.62
N LEU A 313 -1.01 -7.04 2.07
CA LEU A 313 -2.45 -7.05 1.80
C LEU A 313 -2.64 -7.62 0.39
N LEU A 314 -3.36 -8.73 0.30
CA LEU A 314 -3.53 -9.48 -0.94
C LEU A 314 -4.98 -9.41 -1.42
N GLN A 315 -5.14 -9.60 -2.72
CA GLN A 315 -6.40 -9.76 -3.44
C GLN A 315 -6.40 -11.19 -4.02
N ARG A 316 -6.98 -12.17 -3.33
CA ARG A 316 -7.08 -13.56 -3.81
C ARG A 316 -8.27 -13.77 -4.73
N ALA A 317 -9.39 -13.12 -4.47
CA ALA A 317 -10.55 -13.12 -5.36
C ALA A 317 -10.24 -12.32 -6.64
N ARG A 318 -10.14 -13.02 -7.79
CA ARG A 318 -9.78 -12.39 -9.08
C ARG A 318 -10.68 -12.79 -10.24
N GLU A 319 -11.72 -13.58 -10.02
CA GLU A 319 -12.72 -13.79 -11.05
C GLU A 319 -13.61 -12.55 -11.16
N PHE A 320 -13.90 -12.08 -12.39
CA PHE A 320 -14.81 -10.94 -12.60
C PHE A 320 -16.16 -11.16 -11.92
N SER A 321 -16.65 -12.40 -11.88
CA SER A 321 -17.91 -12.78 -11.23
C SER A 321 -17.95 -12.63 -9.72
N ARG A 322 -16.83 -12.30 -9.08
CA ARG A 322 -16.80 -11.87 -7.67
C ARG A 322 -17.23 -10.43 -7.49
N TYR A 323 -17.09 -9.60 -8.51
CA TYR A 323 -17.25 -8.14 -8.40
C TYR A 323 -18.31 -7.60 -9.35
N GLU A 324 -18.37 -8.10 -10.59
CA GLU A 324 -19.32 -7.69 -11.64
C GLU A 324 -19.29 -6.18 -12.00
N ASP A 325 -18.27 -5.45 -11.56
CA ASP A 325 -18.12 -4.00 -11.81
C ASP A 325 -17.26 -3.74 -13.05
N LEU A 326 -17.85 -3.13 -14.08
CA LEU A 326 -17.19 -2.81 -15.34
C LEU A 326 -16.32 -1.55 -15.29
N ASP A 327 -16.57 -0.65 -14.34
CA ASP A 327 -15.89 0.63 -14.19
C ASP A 327 -14.69 0.50 -13.24
N ASP A 328 -14.91 -0.05 -12.05
CA ASP A 328 -13.92 -0.08 -10.96
C ASP A 328 -12.95 -1.26 -11.03
N ARG A 329 -13.32 -2.34 -11.73
CA ARG A 329 -12.46 -3.48 -12.07
C ARG A 329 -11.64 -4.03 -10.90
N TYR A 330 -12.28 -4.23 -9.74
CA TYR A 330 -11.65 -4.69 -8.49
C TYR A 330 -10.82 -5.97 -8.67
N GLU A 331 -11.24 -6.89 -9.55
CA GLU A 331 -10.53 -8.14 -9.83
C GLU A 331 -9.12 -7.94 -10.41
N LYS A 332 -8.88 -6.76 -10.99
CA LYS A 332 -7.60 -6.34 -11.56
C LYS A 332 -6.73 -5.54 -10.60
N ARG A 333 -7.19 -5.23 -9.39
CA ARG A 333 -6.41 -4.45 -8.41
C ARG A 333 -5.24 -5.29 -7.86
N PRO A 334 -4.06 -4.69 -7.63
CA PRO A 334 -2.88 -5.43 -7.21
C PRO A 334 -2.98 -5.92 -5.77
N SER A 335 -2.40 -7.09 -5.52
CA SER A 335 -1.86 -7.43 -4.20
C SER A 335 -0.56 -6.65 -3.99
N LEU A 336 -0.24 -6.31 -2.74
CA LEU A 336 1.04 -5.72 -2.38
C LEU A 336 1.74 -6.52 -1.27
N TRP A 337 2.90 -7.07 -1.59
CA TRP A 337 3.72 -7.88 -0.69
C TRP A 337 5.02 -7.17 -0.33
N ILE A 338 5.35 -7.14 0.97
CA ILE A 338 6.59 -6.59 1.53
C ILE A 338 7.50 -7.75 1.94
N GLU A 339 8.73 -7.76 1.41
CA GLU A 339 9.80 -8.67 1.84
C GLU A 339 10.92 -7.87 2.49
N PRO A 340 11.07 -7.96 3.82
CA PRO A 340 12.22 -7.39 4.53
C PRO A 340 13.56 -7.84 3.94
N VAL A 341 14.50 -6.90 3.78
CA VAL A 341 15.89 -7.20 3.45
C VAL A 341 16.73 -7.03 4.70
N GLY A 342 17.31 -8.14 5.16
CA GLY A 342 18.02 -8.20 6.44
C GLY A 342 17.08 -8.57 7.59
N ASP A 343 17.57 -8.40 8.82
CA ASP A 343 16.82 -8.73 10.02
C ASP A 343 16.16 -7.47 10.60
N TRP A 344 14.82 -7.43 10.59
CA TRP A 344 14.05 -6.35 11.19
C TRP A 344 13.89 -6.51 12.71
N GLY A 345 14.34 -7.62 13.30
CA GLY A 345 14.29 -7.86 14.73
C GLY A 345 12.88 -8.17 15.24
N LYS A 346 12.66 -7.87 16.51
CA LYS A 346 11.39 -8.13 17.20
C LYS A 346 10.39 -7.00 16.97
N GLY A 347 9.14 -7.37 16.72
CA GLY A 347 8.06 -6.44 16.53
C GLY A 347 6.73 -7.13 16.33
N SER A 348 5.80 -6.42 15.71
CA SER A 348 4.52 -6.97 15.30
C SER A 348 4.14 -6.48 13.90
N VAL A 349 3.57 -7.36 13.09
CA VAL A 349 2.77 -6.91 11.94
C VAL A 349 1.40 -6.54 12.50
N GLN A 350 0.98 -5.30 12.30
CA GLN A 350 -0.31 -4.82 12.78
C GLN A 350 -1.27 -4.61 11.62
N LEU A 351 -2.54 -4.94 11.86
CA LEU A 351 -3.67 -4.70 10.98
C LEU A 351 -4.65 -3.76 11.68
N VAL A 352 -5.03 -2.69 11.00
CA VAL A 352 -6.04 -1.74 11.43
C VAL A 352 -7.22 -1.83 10.47
N GLU A 353 -8.41 -2.09 11.02
CA GLU A 353 -9.67 -2.16 10.28
C GLU A 353 -10.60 -1.07 10.81
N ILE A 354 -10.89 -0.09 9.97
CA ILE A 354 -11.69 1.10 10.29
C ILE A 354 -13.11 0.88 9.78
N PRO A 355 -14.17 1.19 10.55
CA PRO A 355 -15.54 1.12 10.06
C PRO A 355 -15.75 2.07 8.89
N THR A 356 -16.26 1.57 7.77
CA THR A 356 -16.66 2.41 6.63
C THR A 356 -18.06 2.05 6.13
N ARG A 357 -18.71 3.02 5.49
CA ARG A 357 -20.04 2.87 4.86
C ARG A 357 -20.00 2.88 3.34
N ASP A 358 -18.86 3.25 2.77
CA ASP A 358 -18.64 3.37 1.33
C ASP A 358 -17.20 3.02 0.96
N GLU A 359 -17.02 2.76 -0.33
CA GLU A 359 -15.77 2.39 -0.99
C GLU A 359 -14.84 3.55 -1.31
N THR A 360 -15.26 4.79 -1.02
CA THR A 360 -14.49 5.99 -1.40
C THR A 360 -13.31 6.25 -0.46
N ASN A 361 -13.35 5.68 0.75
CA ASN A 361 -12.33 5.84 1.77
C ASN A 361 -11.65 4.51 2.05
N ASP A 362 -10.32 4.48 1.94
CA ASP A 362 -9.51 3.36 2.40
C ASP A 362 -9.71 3.16 3.91
N ASN A 363 -10.05 1.93 4.31
CA ASN A 363 -10.39 1.58 5.68
C ASN A 363 -9.53 0.46 6.26
N ILE A 364 -8.51 0.02 5.53
CA ILE A 364 -7.60 -1.05 5.93
C ILE A 364 -6.17 -0.52 5.94
N VAL A 365 -5.43 -0.75 7.03
CA VAL A 365 -4.02 -0.37 7.12
C VAL A 365 -3.20 -1.54 7.68
N ALA A 366 -2.08 -1.87 7.06
CA ALA A 366 -1.14 -2.87 7.58
C ALA A 366 0.29 -2.33 7.59
N PHE A 367 1.07 -2.61 8.62
CA PHE A 367 2.48 -2.21 8.72
C PHE A 367 3.21 -3.08 9.75
N TRP A 368 4.54 -3.05 9.72
CA TRP A 368 5.35 -3.59 10.80
C TRP A 368 5.67 -2.52 11.85
N VAL A 369 5.60 -2.87 13.13
CA VAL A 369 5.94 -2.01 14.27
C VAL A 369 7.09 -2.66 15.04
N PRO A 370 8.26 -2.01 15.17
CA PRO A 370 9.33 -2.49 16.03
C PRO A 370 8.89 -2.46 17.50
N ASP A 371 9.28 -3.46 18.28
CA ASP A 371 9.07 -3.45 19.74
C ASP A 371 9.86 -2.31 20.41
N ALA A 372 11.02 -1.99 19.84
CA ALA A 372 11.90 -0.92 20.29
C ALA A 372 12.15 0.07 19.15
N PRO A 373 11.39 1.18 19.03
CA PRO A 373 11.70 2.22 18.07
C PRO A 373 13.04 2.92 18.43
N PRO A 374 13.72 3.54 17.46
CA PRO A 374 14.94 4.30 17.74
C PRO A 374 14.67 5.47 18.69
N ALA A 375 15.67 5.89 19.46
CA ALA A 375 15.59 7.16 20.19
C ALA A 375 15.53 8.35 19.22
N PRO A 376 14.96 9.51 19.62
CA PRO A 376 15.04 10.72 18.81
C PRO A 376 16.48 11.06 18.40
N GLY A 377 16.65 11.44 17.14
CA GLY A 377 17.95 11.70 16.50
C GLY A 377 18.72 10.45 16.07
N GLN A 378 18.38 9.25 16.56
CA GLN A 378 19.02 8.01 16.14
C GLN A 378 18.44 7.54 14.80
N ALA A 379 19.32 7.12 13.88
CA ALA A 379 18.93 6.58 12.59
C ALA A 379 18.32 5.17 12.74
N LEU A 380 17.20 4.95 12.04
CA LEU A 380 16.68 3.62 11.70
C LEU A 380 16.88 3.37 10.20
N ASP A 381 17.83 2.48 9.89
CA ASP A 381 18.16 2.06 8.53
C ASP A 381 17.47 0.72 8.22
N LEU A 382 16.60 0.69 7.21
CA LEU A 382 15.93 -0.53 6.76
C LEU A 382 15.89 -0.60 5.23
N SER A 383 15.86 -1.82 4.71
CA SER A 383 15.60 -2.10 3.30
C SER A 383 14.51 -3.17 3.17
N TYR A 384 13.73 -3.10 2.09
CA TYR A 384 12.71 -4.10 1.77
C TYR A 384 12.39 -4.09 0.28
N ARG A 385 11.84 -5.20 -0.21
CA ARG A 385 11.25 -5.31 -1.53
C ARG A 385 9.73 -5.17 -1.45
N MET A 386 9.16 -4.53 -2.45
CA MET A 386 7.72 -4.45 -2.67
C MET A 386 7.38 -5.13 -3.99
N SER A 387 6.43 -6.06 -3.95
CA SER A 387 5.91 -6.73 -5.15
C SER A 387 4.45 -6.33 -5.36
N TRP A 388 4.19 -5.54 -6.41
CA TRP A 388 2.86 -5.16 -6.86
C TRP A 388 2.39 -6.16 -7.91
N THR A 389 1.55 -7.10 -7.52
CA THR A 389 1.37 -8.36 -8.27
C THR A 389 -0.10 -8.79 -8.39
N GLY A 390 -0.38 -9.58 -9.44
CA GLY A 390 -1.63 -10.30 -9.60
C GLY A 390 -1.58 -11.72 -9.00
N ASP A 391 -0.40 -12.17 -8.60
CA ASP A 391 -0.19 -13.50 -8.04
C ASP A 391 -0.26 -13.50 -6.50
N ASP A 392 -0.39 -14.69 -5.92
CA ASP A 392 -0.35 -14.88 -4.46
C ASP A 392 1.08 -15.22 -4.00
N PRO A 393 1.71 -14.41 -3.14
CA PRO A 393 3.04 -14.69 -2.59
C PRO A 393 3.18 -16.08 -1.95
N VAL A 394 2.13 -16.61 -1.31
CA VAL A 394 2.16 -17.97 -0.73
C VAL A 394 2.41 -19.00 -1.82
N ARG A 395 1.72 -18.88 -2.96
CA ARG A 395 1.90 -19.78 -4.12
C ARG A 395 3.27 -19.62 -4.78
N MET A 396 3.86 -18.43 -4.70
CA MET A 396 5.15 -18.11 -5.29
C MET A 396 6.33 -18.55 -4.42
N GLN A 397 6.15 -18.59 -3.10
CA GLN A 397 7.23 -18.76 -2.12
C GLN A 397 7.14 -20.03 -1.28
N SER A 398 6.04 -20.78 -1.38
CA SER A 398 5.78 -21.96 -0.55
C SER A 398 5.08 -23.07 -1.34
N ALA A 399 5.26 -24.31 -0.89
CA ALA A 399 4.51 -25.46 -1.37
C ALA A 399 3.16 -25.65 -0.65
N LEU A 400 2.91 -24.88 0.43
CA LEU A 400 1.67 -24.94 1.19
C LEU A 400 0.45 -24.65 0.32
N ALA A 401 -0.67 -25.29 0.65
CA ALA A 401 -1.97 -24.82 0.21
C ALA A 401 -2.39 -23.56 0.98
N HIS A 402 -3.26 -22.77 0.36
CA HIS A 402 -3.72 -21.49 0.88
C HIS A 402 -5.25 -21.44 0.87
N ALA A 403 -5.83 -20.61 1.74
CA ALA A 403 -7.26 -20.35 1.79
C ALA A 403 -7.66 -19.47 0.59
N ALA A 404 -8.25 -20.09 -0.43
CA ALA A 404 -8.72 -19.40 -1.64
C ALA A 404 -9.93 -18.50 -1.38
N GLN A 405 -10.79 -18.89 -0.43
CA GLN A 405 -11.93 -18.09 -0.02
C GLN A 405 -12.40 -18.46 1.39
N THR A 406 -13.04 -17.48 2.04
CA THR A 406 -13.80 -17.66 3.27
C THR A 406 -15.24 -17.22 3.02
N ARG A 407 -16.21 -18.08 3.32
CA ARG A 407 -17.64 -17.76 3.20
C ARG A 407 -18.30 -17.84 4.56
N ARG A 408 -19.16 -16.89 4.86
CA ARG A 408 -19.94 -16.86 6.11
C ARG A 408 -21.38 -17.27 5.82
N SER A 409 -21.93 -18.12 6.68
CA SER A 409 -23.35 -18.45 6.72
C SER A 409 -23.86 -18.34 8.15
N ARG A 410 -25.11 -17.91 8.30
CA ARG A 410 -25.85 -18.22 9.52
C ARG A 410 -26.23 -19.68 9.47
N GLU A 411 -26.07 -20.40 10.58
CA GLU A 411 -26.60 -21.75 10.65
C GLU A 411 -28.08 -21.71 11.00
N GLU A 412 -28.84 -22.63 10.41
CA GLU A 412 -30.27 -22.78 10.62
C GLU A 412 -30.58 -24.22 11.04
N ILE A 413 -30.81 -24.42 12.34
CA ILE A 413 -31.21 -25.72 12.87
C ILE A 413 -32.71 -25.91 12.63
N LYS A 414 -33.08 -27.05 12.06
CA LYS A 414 -34.47 -27.46 11.89
C LYS A 414 -35.05 -27.86 13.25
N GLY A 415 -36.01 -27.09 13.75
CA GLY A 415 -36.74 -27.43 14.96
C GLY A 415 -37.63 -28.67 14.79
N PRO A 416 -38.19 -29.19 15.90
CA PRO A 416 -39.13 -30.33 15.87
C PRO A 416 -40.42 -30.02 15.07
N ASP A 417 -40.73 -28.74 14.89
CA ASP A 417 -41.82 -28.22 14.06
C ASP A 417 -41.43 -28.02 12.59
N LEU A 418 -40.26 -28.53 12.19
CA LEU A 418 -39.68 -28.41 10.85
C LEU A 418 -39.28 -26.99 10.44
N ILE A 419 -39.46 -25.99 11.32
CA ILE A 419 -39.07 -24.60 11.09
C ILE A 419 -37.60 -24.42 11.42
N ARG A 420 -36.86 -23.84 10.47
CA ARG A 420 -35.45 -23.48 10.65
C ARG A 420 -35.32 -22.23 11.51
N ARG A 421 -34.46 -22.30 12.52
CA ARG A 421 -34.12 -21.19 13.40
C ARG A 421 -32.62 -21.10 13.57
N SER A 422 -32.11 -19.89 13.69
CA SER A 422 -30.72 -19.71 14.11
C SER A 422 -30.59 -20.08 15.58
N ASP A 423 -29.57 -20.87 15.90
CA ASP A 423 -29.15 -21.17 17.26
C ASP A 423 -28.12 -20.16 17.81
N GLY A 424 -27.83 -19.10 17.04
CA GLY A 424 -26.81 -18.11 17.35
C GLY A 424 -25.41 -18.46 16.82
N SER A 425 -25.20 -19.65 16.27
CA SER A 425 -23.91 -20.04 15.70
C SER A 425 -23.69 -19.49 14.29
N ILE A 426 -22.42 -19.28 13.96
CA ILE A 426 -21.94 -18.81 12.66
C ILE A 426 -21.12 -19.92 12.03
N THR A 427 -21.42 -20.24 10.77
CA THR A 427 -20.65 -21.22 9.99
C THR A 427 -19.69 -20.48 9.06
N TYR A 428 -18.41 -20.80 9.16
CA TYR A 428 -17.38 -20.42 8.20
C TYR A 428 -17.04 -21.60 7.30
N VAL A 429 -17.11 -21.37 5.99
CA VAL A 429 -16.70 -22.33 4.96
C VAL A 429 -15.41 -21.83 4.32
N ILE A 430 -14.34 -22.57 4.51
CA ILE A 430 -12.98 -22.21 4.11
C ILE A 430 -12.54 -23.23 3.06
N ASP A 431 -12.24 -22.78 1.85
CA ASP A 431 -11.70 -23.62 0.80
C ASP A 431 -10.19 -23.45 0.73
N PHE A 432 -9.44 -24.50 1.07
CA PHE A 432 -8.00 -24.57 0.89
C PHE A 432 -7.67 -25.21 -0.45
N VAL A 433 -6.79 -24.56 -1.22
CA VAL A 433 -6.32 -25.06 -2.51
C VAL A 433 -4.80 -24.96 -2.61
N GLY A 434 -4.19 -25.89 -3.33
CA GLY A 434 -2.75 -25.87 -3.56
C GLY A 434 -2.17 -27.26 -3.82
N PRO A 435 -0.92 -27.32 -4.29
CA PRO A 435 -0.30 -28.59 -4.67
C PRO A 435 -0.15 -29.56 -3.49
N ALA A 436 0.05 -29.06 -2.26
CA ALA A 436 0.16 -29.89 -1.05
C ALA A 436 -1.09 -30.71 -0.72
N LEU A 437 -2.26 -30.39 -1.29
CA LEU A 437 -3.51 -31.12 -1.05
C LEU A 437 -3.83 -32.16 -2.13
N ARG A 438 -3.01 -32.26 -3.18
CA ARG A 438 -3.24 -33.19 -4.29
C ARG A 438 -2.72 -34.58 -3.94
N GLY A 439 -3.50 -35.62 -4.23
CA GLY A 439 -3.06 -37.01 -4.12
C GLY A 439 -2.81 -37.48 -2.68
N LEU A 440 -3.44 -36.85 -1.69
CA LEU A 440 -3.35 -37.28 -0.29
C LEU A 440 -3.89 -38.71 -0.15
N ALA A 441 -3.09 -39.59 0.46
CA ALA A 441 -3.46 -41.00 0.68
C ALA A 441 -4.54 -41.16 1.78
N ALA A 442 -4.65 -40.18 2.67
CA ALA A 442 -5.65 -40.11 3.73
C ALA A 442 -6.13 -38.66 3.89
N ALA A 443 -7.30 -38.47 4.52
CA ALA A 443 -7.77 -37.14 4.86
C ALA A 443 -6.80 -36.47 5.85
N PRO A 444 -6.41 -35.21 5.64
CA PRO A 444 -5.50 -34.52 6.56
C PRO A 444 -6.20 -34.21 7.88
N ALA A 445 -5.41 -34.09 8.95
CA ALA A 445 -5.90 -33.65 10.24
C ALA A 445 -6.26 -32.16 10.17
N VAL A 446 -7.35 -31.79 10.82
CA VAL A 446 -7.73 -30.39 11.01
C VAL A 446 -7.29 -29.96 12.40
N GLU A 447 -6.45 -28.93 12.45
CA GLU A 447 -6.06 -28.26 13.68
C GLU A 447 -6.79 -26.92 13.74
N ALA A 448 -7.84 -26.81 14.55
CA ALA A 448 -8.62 -25.58 14.72
C ALA A 448 -8.78 -25.22 16.20
N TRP A 449 -8.73 -23.93 16.50
CA TRP A 449 -8.89 -23.42 17.86
C TRP A 449 -9.45 -22.01 17.86
N SER A 450 -10.08 -21.64 18.97
CA SER A 450 -10.56 -20.29 19.24
C SER A 450 -9.94 -19.73 20.51
N ASP A 451 -10.10 -18.43 20.73
CA ASP A 451 -9.93 -17.85 22.05
C ASP A 451 -11.02 -18.30 23.05
N ALA A 452 -10.99 -17.76 24.27
CA ALA A 452 -11.94 -18.09 25.33
C ALA A 452 -13.39 -17.64 25.06
N ASN A 453 -13.59 -16.65 24.17
CA ASN A 453 -14.91 -16.12 23.83
C ASN A 453 -15.58 -16.92 22.69
N GLY A 454 -14.79 -17.65 21.91
CA GLY A 454 -15.28 -18.62 20.93
C GLY A 454 -15.51 -20.02 21.51
N GLU A 455 -16.37 -20.77 20.83
CA GLU A 455 -16.50 -22.21 20.98
C GLU A 455 -16.75 -22.82 19.59
N ILE A 456 -15.87 -23.72 19.16
CA ILE A 456 -16.05 -24.48 17.93
C ILE A 456 -16.99 -25.66 18.24
N VAL A 457 -18.25 -25.53 17.85
CA VAL A 457 -19.30 -26.54 18.13
C VAL A 457 -19.39 -27.61 17.06
N GLU A 458 -18.87 -27.34 15.86
CA GLU A 458 -18.80 -28.31 14.77
C GLU A 458 -17.58 -28.05 13.90
N GLN A 459 -16.94 -29.13 13.47
CA GLN A 459 -15.82 -29.11 12.55
C GLN A 459 -15.99 -30.24 11.54
N SER A 460 -15.97 -29.93 10.25
CA SER A 460 -15.99 -30.95 9.20
C SER A 460 -15.07 -30.60 8.04
N LEU A 461 -14.38 -31.62 7.52
CA LEU A 461 -13.50 -31.51 6.36
C LEU A 461 -14.01 -32.42 5.26
N ARG A 462 -14.08 -31.92 4.03
CA ARG A 462 -14.43 -32.71 2.85
C ARG A 462 -13.58 -32.32 1.66
N ALA A 463 -13.30 -33.29 0.80
CA ALA A 463 -12.74 -33.03 -0.51
C ALA A 463 -13.68 -32.10 -1.30
N ASN A 464 -13.08 -31.19 -2.07
CA ASN A 464 -13.80 -30.27 -2.95
C ASN A 464 -13.37 -30.52 -4.39
N ASP A 465 -14.01 -31.48 -5.05
CA ASP A 465 -13.69 -31.94 -6.41
C ASP A 465 -13.73 -30.80 -7.45
N ALA A 466 -14.58 -29.80 -7.25
CA ALA A 466 -14.68 -28.65 -8.14
C ALA A 466 -13.42 -27.76 -8.14
N THR A 467 -12.66 -27.77 -7.05
CA THR A 467 -11.42 -26.98 -6.89
C THR A 467 -10.16 -27.85 -6.85
N GLY A 468 -10.31 -29.16 -6.68
CA GLY A 468 -9.22 -30.09 -6.39
C GLY A 468 -8.56 -29.84 -5.02
N GLY A 469 -9.26 -29.16 -4.11
CA GLY A 469 -8.80 -28.78 -2.78
C GLY A 469 -9.59 -29.44 -1.64
N GLN A 470 -9.52 -28.85 -0.45
CA GLN A 470 -10.24 -29.29 0.74
C GLN A 470 -11.15 -28.16 1.24
N ARG A 471 -12.39 -28.50 1.61
CA ARG A 471 -13.34 -27.59 2.22
C ARG A 471 -13.47 -27.89 3.70
N LEU A 472 -13.04 -26.95 4.53
CA LEU A 472 -13.25 -26.94 5.96
C LEU A 472 -14.53 -26.15 6.30
N GLN A 473 -15.40 -26.72 7.13
CA GLN A 473 -16.50 -25.99 7.76
C GLN A 473 -16.25 -25.93 9.26
N LEU A 474 -16.30 -24.72 9.81
CA LEU A 474 -16.23 -24.45 11.24
C LEU A 474 -17.52 -23.76 11.66
N ARG A 475 -18.26 -24.37 12.58
CA ARG A 475 -19.41 -23.75 13.22
C ARG A 475 -18.99 -23.26 14.58
N VAL A 476 -19.19 -21.97 14.82
CA VAL A 476 -18.65 -21.27 15.98
C VAL A 476 -19.78 -20.58 16.73
N MET A 477 -19.79 -20.75 18.05
CA MET A 477 -20.61 -19.98 18.96
C MET A 477 -19.77 -18.84 19.55
N GLN A 478 -20.31 -17.62 19.52
CA GLN A 478 -19.74 -16.47 20.22
C GLN A 478 -20.43 -16.31 21.57
N LYS A 479 -19.69 -16.53 22.67
CA LYS A 479 -20.27 -16.53 24.02
C LYS A 479 -20.74 -15.14 24.46
N ASP A 480 -19.95 -14.11 24.15
CA ASP A 480 -20.27 -12.70 24.36
C ASP A 480 -20.16 -11.94 23.04
N PRO A 481 -21.29 -11.48 22.45
CA PRO A 481 -21.31 -10.79 21.16
C PRO A 481 -20.70 -9.39 21.23
N THR A 482 -20.43 -8.85 22.43
CA THR A 482 -19.81 -7.52 22.59
C THR A 482 -18.29 -7.55 22.49
N ARG A 483 -17.68 -8.74 22.48
CA ARG A 483 -16.24 -8.96 22.35
C ARG A 483 -15.94 -9.76 21.08
N PRO A 484 -14.82 -9.50 20.39
CA PRO A 484 -14.44 -10.30 19.23
C PRO A 484 -14.15 -11.75 19.61
N VAL A 485 -14.07 -12.63 18.60
CA VAL A 485 -13.55 -13.99 18.73
C VAL A 485 -12.42 -14.18 17.72
N GLU A 486 -11.24 -14.55 18.19
CA GLU A 486 -10.15 -15.01 17.33
C GLU A 486 -10.29 -16.51 17.05
N LEU A 487 -10.24 -16.88 15.77
CA LEU A 487 -10.32 -18.24 15.26
C LEU A 487 -9.06 -18.56 14.46
N ARG A 488 -8.54 -19.76 14.59
CA ARG A 488 -7.44 -20.24 13.76
C ARG A 488 -7.72 -21.65 13.28
N ALA A 489 -7.31 -21.95 12.06
CA ALA A 489 -7.41 -23.29 11.49
C ALA A 489 -6.33 -23.55 10.44
N ARG A 490 -5.82 -24.78 10.42
CA ARG A 490 -4.94 -25.28 9.34
C ARG A 490 -5.17 -26.77 9.12
N LEU A 491 -4.74 -27.25 7.96
CA LEU A 491 -4.67 -28.67 7.65
C LEU A 491 -3.23 -29.15 7.84
N ALA A 492 -3.07 -30.29 8.49
CA ALA A 492 -1.78 -30.89 8.78
C ALA A 492 -1.80 -32.41 8.48
N GLN A 493 -0.63 -32.96 8.20
CA GLN A 493 -0.41 -34.39 8.07
C GLN A 493 0.89 -34.77 8.76
N ASP A 494 0.83 -35.79 9.63
CA ASP A 494 1.98 -36.27 10.40
C ASP A 494 2.71 -35.15 11.18
N GLY A 495 1.95 -34.16 11.67
CA GLY A 495 2.46 -33.00 12.40
C GLY A 495 3.05 -31.89 11.51
N ALA A 496 3.17 -32.08 10.20
CA ALA A 496 3.58 -31.06 9.24
C ALA A 496 2.38 -30.31 8.68
N ALA A 497 2.49 -28.97 8.59
CA ALA A 497 1.45 -28.14 7.98
C ALA A 497 1.36 -28.41 6.47
N LEU A 498 0.15 -28.67 5.98
CA LEU A 498 -0.16 -28.74 4.55
C LEU A 498 -0.69 -27.41 4.01
N THR A 499 -1.26 -26.59 4.88
CA THR A 499 -1.77 -25.26 4.54
C THR A 499 -1.08 -24.17 5.35
N GLU A 500 -1.21 -22.92 4.91
CA GLU A 500 -1.11 -21.78 5.81
C GLU A 500 -2.14 -21.87 6.96
N THR A 501 -1.93 -21.08 8.01
CA THR A 501 -2.88 -20.94 9.12
C THR A 501 -3.87 -19.83 8.80
N TRP A 502 -5.10 -20.21 8.45
CA TRP A 502 -6.24 -19.30 8.41
C TRP A 502 -6.48 -18.75 9.82
N THR A 503 -6.48 -17.43 9.96
CA THR A 503 -6.62 -16.72 11.24
C THR A 503 -7.69 -15.66 11.08
N TYR A 504 -8.87 -15.83 11.66
CA TYR A 504 -10.03 -14.98 11.42
C TYR A 504 -10.53 -14.37 12.71
N GLN A 505 -10.89 -13.08 12.68
CA GLN A 505 -11.59 -12.44 13.78
C GLN A 505 -13.07 -12.33 13.43
N VAL A 506 -13.92 -12.91 14.26
CA VAL A 506 -15.36 -12.57 14.29
C VAL A 506 -15.47 -11.21 14.99
N PRO A 507 -15.88 -10.13 14.30
CA PRO A 507 -15.95 -8.81 14.93
C PRO A 507 -16.94 -8.77 16.10
N ALA A 508 -16.70 -7.85 17.05
CA ALA A 508 -17.70 -7.52 18.05
C ALA A 508 -18.97 -6.97 17.37
N HIS A 509 -20.14 -7.39 17.86
CA HIS A 509 -21.46 -7.05 17.33
C HIS A 509 -21.66 -7.43 15.85
N ASP A 510 -21.00 -8.49 15.37
CA ASP A 510 -21.13 -8.96 13.99
C ASP A 510 -22.47 -9.67 13.73
N THR A 511 -23.05 -10.31 14.75
CA THR A 511 -24.43 -10.79 14.70
C THR A 511 -25.38 -9.60 14.82
N ASP A 512 -26.34 -9.46 13.90
CA ASP A 512 -27.40 -8.45 14.03
C ASP A 512 -28.09 -8.58 15.38
N ALA A 513 -27.74 -7.70 16.31
CA ALA A 513 -28.64 -7.33 17.37
C ALA A 513 -29.86 -6.72 16.68
N LYS A 514 -31.00 -7.39 16.86
CA LYS A 514 -32.33 -7.02 16.36
C LYS A 514 -32.59 -5.53 16.29
#